data_AF-A0AAV0KKI7-F1
#
_entry.id   AF-A0AAV0KKI7-F1
#
_cell.length_a   1.000
_cell.length_b   1.000
_cell.length_c   1.000
_cell.angle_alpha   90.00
_cell.angle_beta   90.00
_cell.angle_gamma   90.00
#
_symmetry.space_group_name_H-M   'P 1'
#
loop_
_entity.id
_entity.type
_entity.pdbx_description
1 polymer ?
#
loop_
_entity_poly.entity_id
_entity_poly.type
_entity_poly.pdbx_seq_one_letter_code
_entity_poly.pdbx_strand_id
1 'polypeptide(L)'
;LIPIFFLYILFKDDDLHVDIWQVYLPLKDGTHWYLAVVLTESKQVHLVDSAPMTDRNGNRMKVVGRMMAFLHDLFEKLYSELEKMNEAPNIRNFQLIIPDKVPIQENG
;
A
#
# COMPACT_ATOMS: atom_id res chain seq x y z
N LEU A 1 15.15 -3.73 -6.02
CA LEU A 1 14.42 -3.84 -4.73
C LEU A 1 13.82 -2.49 -4.38
N ILE A 2 12.60 -2.45 -3.85
CA ILE A 2 12.07 -1.24 -3.20
C ILE A 2 12.68 -1.24 -1.79
N PRO A 3 13.37 -0.19 -1.35
CA PRO A 3 13.80 -0.09 0.04
C PRO A 3 12.56 0.19 0.88
N ILE A 4 11.97 -0.86 1.44
CA ILE A 4 10.91 -0.76 2.45
C ILE A 4 11.62 -0.56 3.78
N PHE A 5 11.54 0.65 4.34
CA PHE A 5 12.19 0.97 5.60
C PHE A 5 11.32 0.56 6.80
N PHE A 6 10.00 0.58 6.64
CA PHE A 6 9.02 0.21 7.64
C PHE A 6 7.70 -0.15 6.94
N LEU A 7 7.00 -1.15 7.48
CA LEU A 7 5.69 -1.64 7.03
C LEU A 7 4.80 -1.68 8.27
N TYR A 8 3.71 -0.93 8.27
CA TYR A 8 2.73 -1.00 9.35
C TYR A 8 1.48 -1.71 8.85
N ILE A 9 1.13 -2.81 9.49
CA ILE A 9 -0.07 -3.60 9.22
C ILE A 9 -1.00 -3.45 10.42
N LEU A 10 -2.19 -2.92 10.19
CA LEU A 10 -3.27 -2.91 11.17
C LEU A 10 -4.14 -4.13 10.93
N PHE A 11 -4.32 -4.93 11.97
CA PHE A 11 -5.26 -6.04 11.96
C PHE A 11 -6.58 -5.59 12.59
N LYS A 12 -7.68 -6.09 12.04
CA LYS A 12 -9.00 -6.08 12.67
C LYS A 12 -9.22 -7.47 13.23
N ASP A 13 -9.46 -7.53 14.53
CA ASP A 13 -9.75 -8.75 15.26
C ASP A 13 -11.24 -8.74 15.58
N ASP A 14 -12.00 -9.66 14.98
CA ASP A 14 -13.28 -10.08 15.53
C ASP A 14 -13.06 -11.43 16.20
N ASP A 15 -13.84 -11.77 17.24
CA ASP A 15 -13.59 -12.94 18.13
C ASP A 15 -13.36 -14.30 17.41
N LEU A 16 -13.60 -14.36 16.09
CA LEU A 16 -13.46 -15.51 15.22
C LEU A 16 -12.29 -15.40 14.21
N HIS A 17 -11.93 -14.21 13.73
CA HIS A 17 -10.93 -14.02 12.67
C HIS A 17 -10.05 -12.79 12.88
N VAL A 18 -8.79 -12.93 12.47
CA VAL A 18 -7.84 -11.81 12.37
C VAL A 18 -7.64 -11.49 10.90
N ASP A 19 -8.02 -10.30 10.46
CA ASP A 19 -7.85 -9.87 9.08
C ASP A 19 -7.00 -8.59 8.99
N ILE A 20 -6.22 -8.48 7.92
CA ILE A 20 -5.51 -7.23 7.62
C ILE A 20 -6.55 -6.18 7.24
N TRP A 21 -6.60 -5.07 7.96
CA TRP A 21 -7.51 -3.96 7.70
C TRP A 21 -6.87 -2.86 6.87
N GLN A 22 -5.67 -2.44 7.27
CA GLN A 22 -4.95 -1.36 6.61
C GLN A 22 -3.45 -1.64 6.58
N VAL A 23 -2.80 -1.23 5.50
CA VAL A 23 -1.34 -1.25 5.39
C VAL A 23 -0.81 0.11 4.99
N TYR A 24 0.17 0.60 5.75
CA TYR A 24 0.87 1.84 5.47
C TYR A 24 2.27 1.53 4.98
N LEU A 25 2.56 1.94 3.75
CA LEU A 25 3.84 1.70 3.10
C LEU A 25 4.44 2.99 2.55
N PRO A 26 5.53 3.49 3.14
CA PRO A 26 6.31 4.56 2.56
C PRO A 26 6.99 4.06 1.30
N LEU A 27 6.84 4.83 0.23
CA LEU A 27 7.44 4.58 -1.07
C LEU A 27 8.40 5.71 -1.40
N LYS A 28 9.47 5.40 -2.13
CA LYS A 28 10.44 6.41 -2.59
C LYS A 28 10.78 6.22 -4.06
N ASP A 29 10.78 7.29 -4.84
CA ASP A 29 11.30 7.28 -6.22
C ASP A 29 12.51 8.22 -6.38
N GLY A 30 13.67 7.74 -5.96
CA GLY A 30 14.89 8.55 -5.95
C GLY A 30 14.91 9.48 -4.73
N THR A 31 14.44 10.72 -4.87
CA THR A 31 14.47 11.73 -3.78
C THR A 31 13.12 12.02 -3.15
N HIS A 32 12.01 11.72 -3.84
CA HIS A 32 10.67 12.03 -3.35
C HIS A 32 10.04 10.84 -2.63
N TRP A 33 9.27 11.13 -1.58
CA TRP A 33 8.58 10.16 -0.75
C TRP A 33 7.07 10.25 -0.95
N TYR A 34 6.43 9.10 -0.95
CA TYR A 34 4.99 8.94 -1.01
C TYR A 34 4.55 8.00 0.11
N LEU A 35 3.27 8.03 0.44
CA LEU A 35 2.67 7.04 1.32
C LEU A 35 1.59 6.28 0.54
N ALA A 36 1.77 4.97 0.39
CA ALA A 36 0.70 4.09 -0.05
C ALA A 36 -0.07 3.59 1.17
N VAL A 37 -1.39 3.79 1.16
CA VAL A 37 -2.31 3.26 2.16
C VAL A 37 -3.20 2.23 1.49
N VAL A 38 -3.02 0.96 1.84
CA VAL A 38 -3.85 -0.13 1.34
C VAL A 38 -5.02 -0.32 2.28
N LEU A 39 -6.23 -0.24 1.74
CA LEU A 39 -7.49 -0.43 2.44
C LEU A 39 -8.12 -1.73 1.92
N THR A 40 -8.05 -2.80 2.70
CA THR A 40 -8.47 -4.14 2.26
C THR A 40 -9.97 -4.25 2.11
N GLU A 41 -10.73 -3.68 3.05
CA GLU A 41 -12.19 -3.73 3.11
C GLU A 41 -12.83 -3.06 1.87
N SER A 42 -12.28 -1.91 1.44
CA SER A 42 -12.72 -1.19 0.24
C SER A 42 -11.99 -1.60 -1.03
N LYS A 43 -11.02 -2.52 -0.96
CA LYS A 43 -10.17 -2.96 -2.08
C LYS A 43 -9.52 -1.79 -2.83
N GLN A 44 -8.94 -0.86 -2.07
CA GLN A 44 -8.33 0.36 -2.61
C GLN A 44 -6.88 0.51 -2.16
N VAL A 45 -6.08 1.16 -2.98
CA VAL A 45 -4.75 1.66 -2.64
C VAL A 45 -4.77 3.17 -2.82
N HIS A 46 -4.64 3.91 -1.73
CA HIS A 46 -4.56 5.37 -1.77
C HIS A 46 -3.08 5.76 -1.84
N LEU A 47 -2.69 6.41 -2.93
CA LEU A 47 -1.34 6.95 -3.07
C LEU A 47 -1.33 8.42 -2.66
N VAL A 48 -0.87 8.68 -1.45
CA VAL A 48 -0.75 10.02 -0.88
C VAL A 48 0.60 10.60 -1.32
N ASP A 49 0.51 11.69 -2.08
CA ASP A 49 1.64 12.40 -2.68
C ASP A 49 1.49 13.89 -2.36
N SER A 50 2.41 14.43 -1.58
CA SER A 50 2.41 15.85 -1.18
C SER A 50 2.88 16.79 -2.29
N ALA A 51 3.50 16.27 -3.35
CA ALA A 51 4.02 17.06 -4.47
C ALA A 51 3.79 16.30 -5.79
N PRO A 52 2.52 16.21 -6.26
CA PRO A 52 2.19 15.46 -7.46
C PRO A 52 2.73 16.17 -8.71
N MET A 53 3.92 15.77 -9.16
CA MET A 53 4.52 16.26 -10.39
C MET A 53 4.24 15.31 -11.57
N THR A 54 3.75 15.85 -12.69
CA THR A 54 3.32 15.07 -13.86
C THR A 54 4.47 14.34 -14.57
N ASP A 55 5.67 14.88 -14.50
CA ASP A 55 6.91 14.33 -15.08
C ASP A 55 7.39 13.04 -14.39
N ARG A 56 6.99 12.81 -13.13
CA ARG A 56 7.36 11.62 -12.35
C ARG A 56 6.34 10.50 -12.37
N ASN A 57 5.17 10.73 -12.98
CA ASN A 57 4.07 9.76 -13.02
C ASN A 57 4.51 8.36 -13.48
N GLY A 58 5.36 8.26 -14.50
CA GLY A 58 5.83 6.96 -15.00
C GLY A 58 6.66 6.18 -13.98
N ASN A 59 7.57 6.84 -13.25
CA ASN A 59 8.38 6.18 -12.22
C ASN A 59 7.54 5.83 -10.99
N ARG A 60 6.64 6.74 -10.59
CA ARG A 60 5.68 6.52 -9.52
C ARG A 60 4.84 5.27 -9.77
N MET A 61 4.27 5.13 -10.96
CA MET A 61 3.48 3.94 -11.32
C MET A 61 4.30 2.65 -11.33
N LYS A 62 5.59 2.69 -11.72
CA LYS A 62 6.49 1.52 -11.61
C LYS A 62 6.79 1.14 -10.17
N VAL A 63 6.93 2.11 -9.26
CA VAL A 63 7.11 1.84 -7.83
C VAL A 63 5.84 1.22 -7.24
N VAL A 64 4.66 1.78 -7.54
CA VAL A 64 3.36 1.25 -7.11
C VAL A 64 3.14 -0.18 -7.61
N GLY A 65 3.41 -0.46 -8.90
CA GLY A 65 3.25 -1.81 -9.45
C GLY A 65 4.13 -2.85 -8.74
N ARG A 66 5.40 -2.49 -8.48
CA ARG A 66 6.32 -3.36 -7.72
C ARG A 66 5.87 -3.56 -6.27
N MET A 67 5.32 -2.53 -5.64
CA MET A 67 4.74 -2.64 -4.30
C MET A 67 3.54 -3.59 -4.30
N MET A 68 2.61 -3.45 -5.24
CA MET A 68 1.40 -4.29 -5.28
C MET A 68 1.78 -5.76 -5.46
N ALA A 69 2.78 -6.07 -6.29
CA ALA A 69 3.32 -7.42 -6.42
C ALA A 69 3.91 -7.93 -5.10
N PHE A 70 4.77 -7.13 -4.46
CA PHE A 70 5.37 -7.49 -3.17
C PHE A 70 4.32 -7.76 -2.08
N LEU A 71 3.32 -6.88 -1.95
CA LEU A 71 2.28 -7.02 -0.92
C LEU A 71 1.37 -8.22 -1.18
N HIS A 72 1.08 -8.53 -2.44
CA HIS A 72 0.33 -9.73 -2.81
C HIS A 72 1.07 -10.99 -2.36
N ASP A 73 2.35 -11.11 -2.71
CA ASP A 73 3.17 -12.26 -2.32
C ASP A 73 3.34 -12.35 -0.79
N LEU A 74 3.48 -11.20 -0.11
CA LEU A 74 3.56 -11.13 1.36
C LEU A 74 2.26 -11.62 2.01
N PHE A 75 1.10 -11.20 1.51
CA PHE A 75 -0.19 -11.59 2.07
C PHE A 75 -0.49 -13.06 1.83
N GLU A 76 -0.23 -13.60 0.63
CA GLU A 76 -0.35 -15.05 0.39
C GLU A 76 0.47 -15.84 1.41
N LYS A 77 1.71 -15.41 1.67
CA LYS A 77 2.57 -16.06 2.66
C LYS A 77 2.04 -15.93 4.09
N LEU A 78 1.70 -14.71 4.54
CA LEU A 78 1.19 -14.47 5.89
C LEU A 78 -0.08 -15.28 6.17
N TYR A 79 -1.02 -15.28 5.23
CA TYR A 79 -2.27 -16.01 5.37
C TYR A 79 -2.06 -17.53 5.33
N SER A 80 -1.07 -18.03 4.57
CA SER A 80 -0.72 -19.46 4.60
C SER A 80 -0.09 -19.93 5.92
N GLU A 81 0.56 -19.02 6.66
CA GLU A 81 1.25 -19.32 7.92
C GLU A 81 0.34 -19.14 9.15
N LEU A 82 -0.80 -18.46 9.02
CA LEU A 82 -1.69 -18.11 10.13
C LEU A 82 -3.00 -18.90 10.06
N GLU A 83 -3.14 -19.89 10.97
CA GLU A 83 -4.26 -20.84 11.03
C GLU A 83 -5.67 -20.22 11.14
N LYS A 84 -5.77 -18.93 11.51
CA LYS A 84 -7.04 -18.21 11.76
C LYS A 84 -7.36 -17.11 10.75
N MET A 85 -6.63 -17.03 9.64
CA MET A 85 -6.90 -16.03 8.61
C MET A 85 -7.83 -16.56 7.51
N ASN A 86 -8.59 -15.65 6.88
CA ASN A 86 -9.46 -15.94 5.73
C ASN A 86 -8.64 -16.27 4.45
N GLU A 87 -9.19 -16.07 3.26
CA GLU A 87 -8.39 -16.08 2.03
C GLU A 87 -7.57 -14.78 1.92
N ALA A 88 -6.32 -14.88 1.46
CA ALA A 88 -5.46 -13.72 1.26
C ALA A 88 -6.11 -12.71 0.27
N PRO A 89 -6.14 -11.41 0.59
CA PRO A 89 -6.72 -10.44 -0.33
C PRO A 89 -5.88 -10.35 -1.61
N ASN A 90 -6.55 -10.49 -2.76
CA ASN A 90 -5.91 -10.30 -4.07
C ASN A 90 -5.70 -8.81 -4.37
N ILE A 91 -4.60 -8.26 -3.85
CA ILE A 91 -4.26 -6.83 -3.98
C ILE A 91 -4.09 -6.41 -5.45
N ARG A 92 -3.73 -7.34 -6.36
CA ARG A 92 -3.54 -7.00 -7.79
C ARG A 92 -4.81 -6.41 -8.42
N ASN A 93 -5.98 -6.69 -7.85
CA ASN A 93 -7.28 -6.19 -8.31
C ASN A 93 -7.75 -4.93 -7.57
N PHE A 94 -6.95 -4.37 -6.66
CA PHE A 94 -7.34 -3.19 -5.91
C PHE A 94 -7.29 -1.95 -6.79
N GLN A 95 -8.25 -1.04 -6.58
CA GLN A 95 -8.29 0.22 -7.31
C GLN A 95 -7.26 1.20 -6.73
N LEU A 96 -6.38 1.72 -7.60
CA LEU A 96 -5.49 2.81 -7.22
C LEU A 96 -6.25 4.14 -7.22
N ILE A 97 -6.21 4.85 -6.10
CA ILE A 97 -6.80 6.17 -5.88
C ILE A 97 -5.68 7.16 -5.58
N ILE A 98 -5.72 8.32 -6.23
CA ILE A 98 -4.89 9.48 -5.88
C ILE A 98 -5.83 10.49 -5.22
N PRO A 99 -5.74 10.71 -3.90
CA PRO A 99 -6.68 11.59 -3.22
C PRO A 99 -6.51 13.05 -3.67
N ASP A 100 -7.62 13.76 -3.92
CA ASP A 100 -7.61 15.14 -4.40
C ASP A 100 -7.24 16.18 -3.31
N LYS A 101 -7.29 15.78 -2.04
CA LYS A 101 -7.15 16.68 -0.87
C LYS A 101 -5.94 16.34 0.00
N VAL A 102 -4.80 16.05 -0.62
CA VAL A 102 -3.54 15.91 0.13
C VAL A 102 -2.95 17.30 0.36
N PRO A 103 -2.58 17.68 1.61
CA PRO A 103 -1.85 18.91 1.86
C PRO A 103 -0.60 18.99 0.99
N ILE A 104 -0.48 20.06 0.21
CA ILE A 104 0.62 20.24 -0.73
C ILE A 104 1.85 20.71 0.04
N GLN A 105 2.99 20.09 -0.25
CA GLN A 105 4.28 20.47 0.29
C GLN A 105 4.81 21.70 -0.46
N GLU A 106 5.00 22.80 0.25
CA GLU A 106 5.56 24.04 -0.32
C GLU A 106 7.09 23.98 -0.49
N ASN A 107 7.80 23.18 0.33
CA ASN A 107 9.27 23.11 0.36
C ASN A 107 9.75 21.65 0.31
N GLY A 108 10.73 21.35 -0.55
CA GLY A 108 11.37 20.03 -0.71
C GLY A 108 12.65 19.86 0.11
#